data_AF-A0A537EA22-F1
#
_entry.id   AF-A0A537EA22-F1
#
_cell.length_a   1.000
_cell.length_b   1.000
_cell.length_c   1.000
_cell.angle_alpha   90.00
_cell.angle_beta   90.00
_cell.angle_gamma   90.00
#
_symmetry.space_group_name_H-M   'P 1'
#
loop_
_entity.id
_entity.type
_entity.pdbx_description
1 polymer ?
#
loop_
_entity_poly.entity_id
_entity_poly.type
_entity_poly.pdbx_seq_one_letter_code
_entity_poly.pdbx_strand_id
1 'polypeptide(L)' 'MYDRSAEFYDAIYSFKNYEKEAAKLHELIQKHKRSRGNNQLEVACGTGSHITYLKNDYTVEG' A
#
# COMPACT_ATOMS: atom_id res chain seq x y z
N MET A 1 1.94 13.40 -15.05
CA MET A 1 0.81 13.27 -16.00
C MET A 1 -0.51 12.92 -15.30
N TYR A 2 -0.50 12.40 -14.06
CA TYR A 2 -1.72 12.05 -13.30
C TYR A 2 -2.01 12.97 -12.10
N ASP A 3 -1.14 13.94 -11.80
CA ASP A 3 -1.22 14.75 -10.56
C ASP A 3 -2.52 15.53 -10.43
N ARG A 4 -3.03 16.10 -11.53
CA ARG A 4 -4.30 16.87 -11.51
C ARG A 4 -5.55 16.02 -11.33
N SER A 5 -5.46 14.70 -11.54
CA SER A 5 -6.56 13.75 -11.35
C SER A 5 -6.44 12.94 -10.06
N ALA A 6 -5.31 13.03 -9.35
CA ALA A 6 -5.04 12.26 -8.14
C ALA A 6 -6.06 12.55 -7.03
N GLU A 7 -6.37 13.83 -6.80
CA GLU A 7 -7.37 14.23 -5.79
C GLU A 7 -8.78 13.70 -6.13
N PHE A 8 -9.15 13.71 -7.41
CA PHE A 8 -10.43 13.13 -7.86
C PHE A 8 -10.43 11.61 -7.75
N TYR A 9 -9.30 10.95 -7.99
CA TYR A 9 -9.15 9.52 -7.82
C TYR A 9 -9.33 9.12 -6.35
N ASP A 10 -8.65 9.80 -5.43
CA ASP A 10 -8.77 9.55 -3.99
C ASP A 10 -10.20 9.84 -3.49
N ALA A 11 -10.85 10.89 -3.99
CA ALA A 11 -12.24 11.17 -3.65
C ALA A 11 -13.20 10.07 -4.12
N ILE A 12 -13.05 9.57 -5.36
CA ILE A 12 -13.87 8.48 -5.91
C ILE A 12 -13.64 7.18 -5.14
N TYR A 13 -12.41 6.88 -4.75
CA TYR A 13 -12.04 5.66 -4.03
C TYR A 13 -12.02 5.81 -2.51
N SER A 14 -12.55 6.90 -1.96
CA SER A 14 -12.61 7.16 -0.51
C SER A 14 -13.39 6.10 0.28
N PHE A 15 -14.23 5.31 -0.39
CA PHE A 15 -14.92 4.16 0.21
C PHE A 15 -13.97 2.99 0.54
N LYS A 16 -12.76 2.96 -0.02
CA LYS A 16 -11.77 1.92 0.29
C LYS A 16 -11.14 2.16 1.65
N ASN A 17 -11.15 1.12 2.47
CA ASN A 17 -10.43 1.13 3.74
C ASN A 17 -9.01 0.59 3.53
N TYR A 18 -8.11 1.50 3.13
CA TYR A 18 -6.70 1.19 2.86
C TYR A 18 -5.96 0.63 4.08
N GLU A 19 -6.34 1.04 5.29
CA GLU A 19 -5.79 0.49 6.54
C GLU A 19 -6.14 -0.99 6.70
N LYS A 20 -7.42 -1.35 6.55
CA LYS A 20 -7.90 -2.73 6.65
C LYS A 20 -7.31 -3.60 5.54
N GLU A 21 -7.18 -3.06 4.34
CA GLU A 21 -6.52 -3.76 3.22
C GLU A 21 -5.04 -4.00 3.51
N ALA A 22 -4.30 -2.99 4.00
CA ALA A 22 -2.90 -3.12 4.37
C ALA A 22 -2.68 -4.13 5.52
N ALA A 23 -3.56 -4.15 6.53
CA ALA A 23 -3.52 -5.15 7.59
C ALA A 23 -3.67 -6.58 7.04
N LYS A 24 -4.61 -6.79 6.10
CA LYS A 24 -4.78 -8.08 5.43
C LYS A 24 -3.55 -8.45 4.59
N LEU A 25 -2.92 -7.49 3.90
CA LEU A 25 -1.68 -7.71 3.17
C LEU A 25 -0.56 -8.13 4.13
N HIS A 26 -0.43 -7.45 5.28
CA HIS A 26 0.53 -7.81 6.30
C HIS A 26 0.36 -9.27 6.75
N GLU A 27 -0.87 -9.69 7.08
CA GLU A 27 -1.15 -11.08 7.48
C GLU A 27 -0.72 -12.10 6.41
N LEU A 28 -1.03 -11.81 5.13
CA LEU A 28 -0.66 -12.68 4.01
C LEU A 28 0.86 -12.74 3.82
N ILE A 29 1.55 -11.60 3.94
CA ILE A 29 3.00 -11.54 3.86
C ILE A 29 3.61 -12.36 5.00
N GLN A 30 3.20 -12.15 6.25
CA GLN A 30 3.72 -12.92 7.39
C GLN A 30 3.49 -14.42 7.22
N LYS A 31 2.34 -14.83 6.68
CA LYS A 31 2.02 -16.23 6.45
C LYS A 31 2.86 -16.90 5.37
N HIS A 32 3.22 -16.17 4.31
CA HIS A 32 3.76 -16.77 3.08
C HIS A 32 5.20 -16.36 2.75
N LYS A 33 5.70 -15.30 3.37
CA LYS A 33 7.06 -14.79 3.15
C LYS A 33 8.10 -15.83 3.54
N ARG A 34 9.03 -16.08 2.62
CA ARG A 34 10.19 -16.96 2.82
C ARG A 34 11.50 -16.20 2.99
N SER A 35 11.53 -14.93 2.59
CA SER A 35 12.69 -14.06 2.73
C SER A 35 12.82 -13.54 4.17
N ARG A 36 14.05 -13.28 4.60
CA ARG A 36 14.33 -12.71 5.94
C ARG A 36 14.25 -11.17 5.97
N GLY A 37 14.45 -10.49 4.84
CA GLY A 37 14.42 -9.02 4.75
C GLY A 37 13.01 -8.45 4.72
N ASN A 38 12.87 -7.15 4.97
CA ASN A 38 11.57 -6.45 5.07
C ASN A 38 11.37 -5.35 4.01
N ASN A 39 12.17 -5.37 2.94
CA ASN A 39 11.99 -4.44 1.83
C ASN A 39 10.83 -4.92 0.96
N GLN A 40 9.88 -4.03 0.68
CA GLN A 40 8.68 -4.29 -0.11
C GLN A 40 8.59 -3.28 -1.26
N LEU A 41 8.28 -3.76 -2.46
CA LEU A 41 8.02 -2.94 -3.63
C LEU A 41 6.51 -2.97 -3.93
N GLU A 42 5.85 -1.82 -3.87
CA GLU A 42 4.44 -1.63 -4.24
C GLU A 42 4.36 -1.20 -5.71
N VAL A 43 4.26 -2.17 -6.62
CA VAL A 43 4.20 -1.88 -8.06
C VAL A 43 2.90 -1.13 -8.40
N ALA A 44 3.03 -0.03 -9.15
CA ALA A 44 1.91 0.84 -9.54
C ALA A 44 1.16 1.39 -8.32
N CYS A 45 1.90 1.93 -7.35
CA CYS A 45 1.38 2.39 -6.06
C CYS A 45 0.36 3.54 -6.13
N GLY A 46 0.14 4.15 -7.30
CA GLY A 46 -0.80 5.26 -7.48
C GLY A 46 -0.46 6.42 -6.55
N THR A 47 -1.44 6.84 -5.74
CA THR A 47 -1.29 7.91 -4.73
C THR A 47 -0.57 7.47 -3.45
N GLY A 48 -0.15 6.20 -3.35
CA GLY A 48 0.59 5.70 -2.19
C GLY A 48 -0.27 5.43 -0.95
N SER A 49 -1.59 5.32 -1.11
CA SER A 49 -2.52 5.12 0.01
C SER A 49 -2.23 3.85 0.82
N HIS A 50 -1.86 2.72 0.18
CA HIS A 50 -1.41 1.52 0.91
C HIS A 50 -0.04 1.70 1.58
N ILE A 51 0.90 2.39 0.94
CA ILE A 51 2.26 2.65 1.46
C ILE A 51 2.19 3.37 2.82
N THR A 52 1.24 4.30 2.96
CA THR A 52 1.02 5.04 4.20
C THR A 52 0.83 4.14 5.42
N TYR A 53 0.23 2.96 5.24
CA TYR A 53 0.01 1.98 6.31
C TYR A 53 1.09 0.91 6.34
N LEU A 54 1.52 0.40 5.17
CA LEU A 54 2.52 -0.68 5.07
C LEU A 54 3.90 -0.28 5.60
N LYS A 55 4.25 1.02 5.55
CA LYS A 55 5.51 1.53 6.09
C LYS A 55 5.67 1.35 7.61
N ASN A 56 4.61 1.01 8.32
CA ASN A 56 4.67 0.70 9.75
C ASN A 56 5.35 -0.65 10.01
N ASP A 57 5.32 -1.57 9.05
CA ASP A 57 5.83 -2.94 9.19
C ASP A 57 7.00 -3.24 8.24
N TYR A 58 7.13 -2.50 7.14
CA TYR A 58 8.06 -2.78 6.04
C TYR A 58 8.81 -1.52 5.59
N THR A 59 9.98 -1.72 4.98
CA THR A 59 10.66 -0.67 4.23
C THR A 59 10.08 -0.67 2.81
N VAL A 60 9.20 0.29 2.51
CA VAL A 60 8.38 0.28 1.29
C VAL A 60 8.90 1.29 0.27
N GLU A 61 9.01 0.85 -0.98
CA GLU A 61 9.25 1.68 -2.17
C GLU A 61 8.08 1.49 -3.16
N GLY A 62 7.73 2.53 -3.93
CA GLY A 62 6.57 2.51 -4.84
C GLY A 62 6.86 3.17 -6.19
#